data_AF-A0A2K4HSR4-F1
#
_entry.id   AF-A0A2K4HSR4-F1
#
_cell.length_a   1.000
_cell.length_b   1.000
_cell.length_c   1.000
_cell.angle_alpha   90.00
_cell.angle_beta   90.00
_cell.angle_gamma   90.00
#
_symmetry.space_group_name_H-M   'P 1'
#
loop_
_entity.id
_entity.type
_entity.pdbx_description
1 polymer ?
#
loop_
_entity_poly.entity_id
_entity_poly.type
_entity_poly.pdbx_seq_one_letter_code
_entity_poly.pdbx_strand_id
1 'polypeptide(L)'
;AKQIRAWRKPAKNYGMTIMAIGSNDPPGRTLQRGLAEIRRRISTRRVIWLLPHSRPAAYAVASVALIFGDETLDLGRFPTRDRVHPLR
;
A
#
# COMPACT_ATOMS: atom_id res chain seq x y z
N ALA A 1 12.82 -11.35 18.76
CA ALA A 1 12.23 -10.21 18.01
C ALA A 1 13.24 -9.28 17.32
N LYS A 2 14.54 -9.20 17.72
CA LYS A 2 15.54 -8.30 17.08
C LYS A 2 15.63 -8.45 15.55
N GLN A 3 15.52 -9.68 15.04
CA GLN A 3 15.64 -9.99 13.61
C GLN A 3 14.54 -9.34 12.73
N ILE A 4 13.29 -9.31 13.22
CA ILE A 4 12.15 -8.67 12.50
C ILE A 4 12.31 -7.14 12.47
N ARG A 5 12.89 -6.56 13.53
CA ARG A 5 13.12 -5.11 13.62
C ARG A 5 14.36 -4.63 12.85
N ALA A 6 15.23 -5.55 12.45
CA ALA A 6 16.49 -5.26 11.78
C ALA A 6 16.56 -5.87 10.38
N TRP A 7 15.39 -6.04 9.72
CA TRP A 7 15.37 -6.56 8.37
C TRP A 7 16.22 -5.65 7.46
N ARG A 8 17.29 -6.22 6.90
CA ARG A 8 18.25 -5.46 6.12
C ARG A 8 17.57 -4.96 4.84
N LYS A 9 17.89 -3.74 4.44
CA LYS A 9 17.53 -3.27 3.10
C LYS A 9 18.12 -4.24 2.07
N PRO A 10 17.37 -4.60 1.02
CA PRO A 10 17.91 -5.43 -0.04
C PRO A 10 19.17 -4.80 -0.63
N ALA A 11 20.20 -5.60 -0.91
CA ALA A 11 21.41 -5.14 -1.58
C ALA A 11 21.18 -4.81 -3.07
N LYS A 12 20.11 -5.35 -3.64
CA LYS A 12 19.71 -5.12 -5.04
C LYS A 12 18.84 -3.87 -5.14
N ASN A 13 19.11 -3.05 -6.16
CA ASN A 13 18.22 -1.96 -6.54
C ASN A 13 17.02 -2.51 -7.32
N TYR A 14 15.82 -2.15 -6.88
CA TYR A 14 14.58 -2.47 -7.58
C TYR A 14 14.10 -1.24 -8.35
N GLY A 15 13.59 -1.45 -9.56
CA GLY A 15 13.02 -0.36 -10.37
C GLY A 15 11.63 0.08 -9.90
N MET A 16 10.93 -0.78 -9.14
CA MET A 16 9.54 -0.59 -8.75
C MET A 16 9.22 -1.23 -7.41
N THR A 17 8.29 -0.62 -6.67
CA THR A 17 7.64 -1.23 -5.49
C THR A 17 6.14 -1.35 -5.73
N ILE A 18 5.55 -2.50 -5.42
CA ILE A 18 4.10 -2.68 -5.36
C ILE A 18 3.71 -2.71 -3.88
N MET A 19 2.76 -1.87 -3.48
CA MET A 19 2.30 -1.75 -2.11
C MET A 19 0.87 -2.26 -1.97
N ALA A 20 0.69 -3.28 -1.13
CA ALA A 20 -0.60 -3.90 -0.82
C ALA A 20 -0.81 -3.92 0.70
N ILE A 21 -1.00 -2.73 1.28
CA ILE A 21 -1.12 -2.52 2.72
C ILE A 21 -2.26 -1.53 3.02
N GLY A 22 -2.87 -1.62 4.20
CA GLY A 22 -3.95 -0.74 4.64
C GLY A 22 -5.33 -1.39 4.68
N SER A 23 -5.52 -2.62 4.17
CA SER A 23 -6.83 -3.30 4.16
C SER A 23 -7.31 -3.73 5.55
N ASN A 24 -6.39 -3.98 6.47
CA ASN A 24 -6.66 -4.45 7.83
C ASN A 24 -6.72 -3.30 8.85
N ASP A 25 -6.43 -2.08 8.40
CA ASP A 25 -6.30 -0.91 9.24
C ASP A 25 -7.61 -0.10 9.25
N PRO A 26 -8.01 0.50 10.37
CA PRO A 26 -9.14 1.40 10.41
C PRO A 26 -8.94 2.58 9.43
N PRO A 27 -9.91 2.90 8.57
CA PRO A 27 -9.78 4.01 7.63
C PRO A 27 -9.72 5.35 8.38
N GLY A 28 -8.89 6.28 7.90
CA GLY A 28 -8.83 7.64 8.42
C GLY A 28 -7.43 8.25 8.40
N ARG A 29 -7.28 9.39 9.10
CA ARG A 29 -6.06 10.20 9.09
C ARG A 29 -4.83 9.46 9.63
N THR A 30 -5.01 8.58 10.61
CA THR A 30 -3.92 7.77 11.18
C THR A 30 -3.34 6.84 10.14
N LEU A 31 -4.19 6.13 9.39
CA LEU A 31 -3.78 5.26 8.28
C LEU A 31 -3.04 6.06 7.21
N GLN A 32 -3.60 7.20 6.75
CA GLN A 32 -2.97 8.05 5.74
C GLN A 32 -1.56 8.51 6.16
N ARG A 33 -1.38 8.94 7.41
CA ARG A 33 -0.07 9.36 7.94
C ARG A 33 0.93 8.21 7.96
N GLY A 34 0.53 7.04 8.45
CA GLY A 34 1.40 5.85 8.49
C GLY A 34 1.82 5.39 7.10
N LEU A 35 0.89 5.34 6.14
CA LEU A 35 1.18 5.01 4.76
C LEU A 35 2.13 6.02 4.11
N ALA A 36 1.94 7.32 4.34
CA ALA A 36 2.83 8.38 3.85
C ALA A 36 4.24 8.30 4.47
N GLU A 37 4.36 7.88 5.74
CA GLU A 37 5.66 7.61 6.38
C GLU A 37 6.37 6.41 5.75
N ILE A 38 5.63 5.32 5.48
CA ILE A 38 6.17 4.14 4.79
C ILE A 38 6.64 4.55 3.39
N ARG A 39 5.82 5.29 2.63
CA ARG A 39 6.15 5.72 1.27
C ARG A 39 7.42 6.56 1.19
N ARG A 40 7.62 7.49 2.14
CA ARG A 40 8.84 8.31 2.24
C ARG A 40 10.11 7.50 2.45
N ARG A 41 10.01 6.30 3.03
CA ARG A 41 11.16 5.41 3.28
C ARG A 41 11.49 4.49 2.10
N ILE A 42 10.62 4.43 1.10
CA ILE A 42 10.82 3.65 -0.12
C ILE A 42 11.51 4.50 -1.19
N SER A 43 12.66 4.02 -1.66
CA SER A 43 13.54 4.72 -2.59
C SER A 43 13.26 4.41 -4.06
N THR A 44 12.39 3.46 -4.37
CA THR A 44 12.06 3.13 -5.77
C THR A 44 11.31 4.28 -6.42
N ARG A 45 11.72 4.68 -7.63
CA ARG A 45 11.07 5.77 -8.38
C ARG A 45 9.62 5.42 -8.75
N ARG A 46 9.37 4.19 -9.20
CA ARG A 46 8.02 3.73 -9.56
C ARG A 46 7.38 3.03 -8.37
N VAL A 47 6.21 3.49 -7.95
CA VAL A 47 5.42 2.84 -6.89
C VAL A 47 4.00 2.67 -7.38
N ILE A 48 3.45 1.46 -7.20
CA ILE A 48 2.06 1.13 -7.53
C ILE A 48 1.35 0.73 -6.24
N TRP A 49 0.25 1.39 -5.92
CA TRP A 49 -0.59 1.05 -4.78
C TRP A 49 -1.77 0.18 -5.21
N LEU A 50 -1.93 -0.96 -4.54
CA LEU A 50 -3.12 -1.78 -4.68
C LEU A 50 -4.19 -1.22 -3.74
N LEU A 51 -5.26 -0.65 -4.30
CA LEU A 51 -6.35 -0.10 -3.51
C LEU A 51 -7.21 -1.25 -2.95
N PRO A 52 -7.45 -1.32 -1.63
CA PRO A 52 -8.29 -2.37 -1.04
C PRO A 52 -9.72 -2.38 -1.57
N HIS A 53 -10.43 -3.51 -1.45
CA HIS A 53 -11.86 -3.61 -1.78
C HIS A 53 -12.75 -2.66 -0.95
N SER A 54 -12.38 -2.43 0.32
CA SER A 54 -13.07 -1.48 1.21
C SER A 54 -12.90 -0.05 0.71
N ARG A 55 -14.00 0.62 0.33
CA ARG A 55 -13.95 1.97 -0.25
C ARG A 55 -13.35 3.04 0.68
N PRO A 56 -13.66 3.06 1.99
CA PRO A 56 -12.99 3.98 2.91
C PRO A 56 -11.47 3.78 2.97
N ALA A 57 -11.00 2.53 2.98
CA ALA A 57 -9.57 2.22 2.97
C ALA A 57 -8.93 2.56 1.61
N ALA A 58 -9.61 2.25 0.50
CA ALA A 58 -9.19 2.63 -0.86
C ALA A 58 -8.98 4.13 -0.99
N TYR A 59 -9.89 4.95 -0.45
CA TYR A 59 -9.74 6.40 -0.44
C TYR A 59 -8.49 6.84 0.33
N ALA A 60 -8.24 6.26 1.51
CA ALA A 60 -7.04 6.56 2.29
C ALA A 60 -5.75 6.21 1.51
N VAL A 61 -5.68 5.03 0.90
CA VAL A 61 -4.54 4.60 0.09
C VAL A 61 -4.36 5.50 -1.15
N ALA A 62 -5.45 5.76 -1.89
CA ALA A 62 -5.43 6.60 -3.08
C ALA A 62 -4.98 8.03 -2.78
N SER A 63 -5.39 8.60 -1.63
CA SER A 63 -4.97 9.94 -1.23
C SER A 63 -3.46 10.04 -1.02
N VAL A 64 -2.83 8.98 -0.49
CA VAL A 64 -1.36 8.91 -0.35
C VAL A 64 -0.72 8.76 -1.72
N ALA A 65 -1.22 7.86 -2.57
CA ALA A 65 -0.69 7.69 -3.92
C ALA A 65 -0.68 9.02 -4.70
N LEU A 66 -1.77 9.79 -4.60
CA LEU A 66 -1.91 11.10 -5.25
C LEU A 66 -0.86 12.12 -4.75
N ILE A 67 -0.59 12.18 -3.44
CA ILE A 67 0.42 13.09 -2.86
C ILE A 67 1.82 12.83 -3.43
N PHE A 68 2.16 11.57 -3.66
CA PHE A 68 3.49 11.18 -4.15
C PHE A 68 3.57 11.03 -5.68
N GLY A 69 2.45 11.19 -6.39
CA GLY A 69 2.37 10.95 -7.85
C GLY A 69 2.56 9.47 -8.21
N ASP A 70 2.21 8.56 -7.30
CA ASP A 70 2.32 7.12 -7.49
C ASP A 70 1.14 6.57 -8.33
N GLU A 71 1.36 5.43 -8.99
CA GLU A 71 0.32 4.71 -9.73
C GLU A 71 -0.62 3.96 -8.77
N THR A 72 -1.84 3.66 -9.23
CA THR A 72 -2.82 2.87 -8.47
C THR A 72 -3.44 1.76 -9.30
N LEU A 73 -3.75 0.63 -8.64
CA LEU A 73 -4.54 -0.46 -9.19
C LEU A 73 -5.71 -0.73 -8.22
N ASP A 74 -6.94 -0.55 -8.70
CA ASP A 74 -8.14 -0.75 -7.87
C ASP A 74 -8.54 -2.23 -7.80
N LEU A 75 -8.28 -2.88 -6.65
CA LEU A 75 -8.69 -4.28 -6.44
C LEU A 75 -10.21 -4.42 -6.40
N GLY A 76 -10.92 -3.32 -6.16
CA GLY A 76 -12.36 -3.22 -6.24
C GLY A 76 -12.98 -3.61 -7.59
N ARG A 77 -12.17 -3.70 -8.65
CA ARG A 77 -12.57 -4.15 -9.99
C ARG A 77 -12.52 -5.67 -10.16
N PHE A 78 -11.97 -6.38 -9.19
CA PHE A 78 -11.82 -7.82 -9.21
C PHE A 78 -12.88 -8.46 -8.30
N PRO A 79 -13.39 -9.65 -8.65
CA PRO A 79 -14.41 -10.33 -7.85
C PRO A 79 -13.83 -10.82 -6.51
N THR A 80 -14.67 -10.90 -5.48
CA THR A 80 -14.28 -11.31 -4.11
C THR A 80 -15.46 -11.95 -3.39
N ARG A 81 -15.21 -12.88 -2.46
CA ARG A 81 -16.24 -13.52 -1.62
C ARG A 81 -16.43 -12.83 -0.28
N ASP A 82 -15.34 -12.33 0.30
CA ASP A 82 -15.31 -11.79 1.67
C ASP A 82 -15.06 -10.28 1.71
N ARG A 83 -14.97 -9.64 0.53
CA ARG A 83 -14.68 -8.21 0.39
C ARG A 83 -13.29 -7.81 0.88
N VAL A 84 -12.37 -8.77 0.98
CA VAL A 84 -10.97 -8.57 1.38
C VAL A 84 -10.02 -9.23 0.38
N HIS A 85 -10.30 -10.47 -0.03
CA HIS A 85 -9.44 -11.26 -0.90
C HIS A 85 -10.04 -11.38 -2.30
N PRO A 86 -9.28 -11.08 -3.36
CA PRO A 86 -9.68 -11.35 -4.73
C PRO A 86 -9.89 -12.86 -4.97
N LEU A 87 -10.85 -13.20 -5.83
CA LEU A 87 -10.95 -14.53 -6.42
C LEU A 87 -9.83 -14.74 -7.44
N ARG A 88 -9.44 -16.02 -7.61
CA ARG A 88 -8.47 -16.44 -8.62
C ARG A 88 -9.04 -16.37 -10.02
#